data_AF-D6M2Q4-F1
#
_entry.id   AF-D6M2Q4-F1
#
_cell.length_a   1.000
_cell.length_b   1.000
_cell.length_c   1.000
_cell.angle_alpha   90.00
_cell.angle_beta   90.00
_cell.angle_gamma   90.00
#
_symmetry.space_group_name_H-M   'P 1'
#
loop_
_entity.id
_entity.type
_entity.pdbx_description
1 polymer ?
#
loop_
_entity_poly.entity_id
_entity_poly.type
_entity_poly.pdbx_seq_one_letter_code
_entity_poly.pdbx_strand_id
1 'polypeptide(L)'
;MRAEYLGSKAGVSARETVSALAAGQDPGTGRRTVAALNGDFFDINETGAPEGSGLHDGTLLNSPRPTHTRAIGFDAARAGRVLDLAFEGTLSLPSGERPLAALNAADVPADGIGAYTAAWGGADRALTVNSAADSAEVTVVKGRTTDTAHAPGKGRPPAGATALVGAGKGAAALRALPEGAPVSWAYHPRTGDGSAPPREAIGANEYLVTDGRPVDHTGEGNDAAAPRTAVGFSRDGRTLHVVTVDGRQADSGGVTLTELGLMLKKEGAYNAVNLDGGGSSTLLARTPGTDTLQVGNQPSDGTERPVPNGLILTAPDGSGRLTGYRVGTAMDPLGAPTADPVTGGHPDRVFPGLHRALTAGGHDETYGPAPGTPAWTVRGGGTVDRHGRYTAPRARGTAEVTARRGAAWGSTKLPSSAPSTASTPAPGASRSPTPPRAPASASPASMPRAAAPPSSPPTSGSPTTTTCSPSPPTPTDSPSGRARRAWRAPSPRRSPGTPPPSPSPPGSPTGPSPASTTRPTGRSARPAPPVRSPPFRTATTAPGCA
;
A
#
# COMPACT_ATOMS: atom_id res chain seq x y z
N MET A 1 15.72 6.22 -11.72
CA MET A 1 14.51 6.32 -10.89
C MET A 1 14.88 6.05 -9.44
N ARG A 2 14.08 6.49 -8.46
CA ARG A 2 14.17 6.06 -7.06
C ARG A 2 12.79 5.62 -6.61
N ALA A 3 12.73 4.59 -5.80
CA ALA A 3 11.57 4.19 -5.03
C ALA A 3 11.90 4.45 -3.56
N GLU A 4 11.04 5.17 -2.87
CA GLU A 4 11.26 5.67 -1.50
C GLU A 4 10.02 5.39 -0.66
N TYR A 5 10.20 5.17 0.64
CA TYR A 5 9.12 5.02 1.59
C TYR A 5 8.20 6.26 1.54
N LEU A 6 6.91 6.03 1.39
CA LEU A 6 5.89 7.07 1.45
C LEU A 6 5.09 6.89 2.73
N GLY A 7 5.07 7.91 3.60
CA GLY A 7 4.27 7.87 4.81
C GLY A 7 3.98 9.25 5.37
N SER A 8 3.08 9.31 6.34
CA SER A 8 2.61 10.57 6.93
C SER A 8 3.67 11.25 7.80
N LYS A 9 3.75 12.58 7.70
CA LYS A 9 4.53 13.40 8.65
C LYS A 9 3.92 13.41 10.06
N ALA A 10 2.65 13.00 10.20
CA ALA A 10 1.98 12.82 11.47
C ALA A 10 2.40 11.52 12.21
N GLY A 11 3.21 10.66 11.61
CA GLY A 11 3.79 9.45 12.22
C GLY A 11 3.23 8.17 11.61
N VAL A 12 3.80 7.02 11.98
CA VAL A 12 3.47 5.72 11.38
C VAL A 12 2.02 5.28 11.63
N SER A 13 1.39 5.73 12.72
CA SER A 13 -0.01 5.43 13.03
C SER A 13 -1.00 6.35 12.33
N ALA A 14 -0.53 7.36 11.59
CA ALA A 14 -1.41 8.29 10.88
C ALA A 14 -1.71 7.76 9.48
N ARG A 15 -2.94 7.97 9.03
CA ARG A 15 -3.42 7.52 7.72
C ARG A 15 -3.85 8.71 6.88
N GLU A 16 -3.41 8.73 5.63
CA GLU A 16 -3.77 9.73 4.62
C GLU A 16 -3.96 9.03 3.28
N THR A 17 -4.70 9.65 2.35
CA THR A 17 -4.82 9.07 1.00
C THR A 17 -3.46 9.08 0.30
N VAL A 18 -3.23 8.18 -0.66
CA VAL A 18 -1.95 8.14 -1.39
C VAL A 18 -1.70 9.46 -2.10
N SER A 19 -2.74 10.11 -2.62
CA SER A 19 -2.67 11.48 -3.15
C SER A 19 -2.15 12.50 -2.13
N ALA A 20 -2.69 12.50 -0.91
CA ALA A 20 -2.28 13.43 0.14
C ALA A 20 -0.84 13.17 0.61
N LEU A 21 -0.49 11.89 0.81
CA LEU A 21 0.87 11.48 1.13
C LEU A 21 1.86 11.95 0.06
N ALA A 22 1.57 11.70 -1.22
CA ALA A 22 2.45 12.07 -2.32
C ALA A 22 2.60 13.59 -2.46
N ALA A 23 1.53 14.36 -2.25
CA ALA A 23 1.57 15.83 -2.25
C ALA A 23 2.43 16.40 -1.11
N GLY A 24 2.55 15.68 0.00
CA GLY A 24 3.38 16.07 1.14
C GLY A 24 4.89 15.78 0.97
N GLN A 25 5.29 15.04 -0.07
CA GLN A 25 6.68 14.63 -0.29
C GLN A 25 7.40 15.55 -1.29
N ASP A 26 8.62 15.93 -0.92
CA ASP A 26 9.53 16.65 -1.81
C ASP A 26 10.38 15.61 -2.58
N PRO A 27 10.30 15.55 -3.92
CA PRO A 27 11.13 14.63 -4.72
C PRO A 27 12.62 14.97 -4.68
N GLY A 28 12.99 16.14 -4.15
CA GLY A 28 14.35 16.66 -4.07
C GLY A 28 14.78 17.42 -5.34
N THR A 29 15.88 18.17 -5.22
CA THR A 29 16.38 19.03 -6.31
C THR A 29 16.67 18.26 -7.60
N GLY A 30 16.15 18.77 -8.73
CA GLY A 30 16.38 18.19 -10.06
C GLY A 30 15.64 16.88 -10.29
N ARG A 31 14.54 16.65 -9.57
CA ARG A 31 13.73 15.44 -9.62
C ARG A 31 12.25 15.78 -9.54
N ARG A 32 11.44 14.84 -10.02
CA ARG A 32 9.99 14.90 -9.99
C ARG A 32 9.39 13.57 -9.54
N THR A 33 8.27 13.62 -8.84
CA THR A 33 7.45 12.45 -8.55
C THR A 33 6.78 11.98 -9.83
N VAL A 34 6.80 10.68 -10.12
CA VAL A 34 6.25 10.11 -11.36
C VAL A 34 5.11 9.13 -11.11
N ALA A 35 5.11 8.50 -9.95
CA ALA A 35 4.05 7.64 -9.48
C ALA A 35 4.09 7.53 -7.95
N ALA A 36 2.98 7.12 -7.36
CA ALA A 36 2.88 6.72 -5.96
C ALA A 36 1.84 5.61 -5.83
N LEU A 37 2.00 4.70 -4.89
CA LEU A 37 1.04 3.62 -4.66
C LEU A 37 0.89 3.32 -3.18
N ASN A 38 -0.22 2.70 -2.81
CA ASN A 38 -0.42 2.18 -1.45
C ASN A 38 0.60 1.06 -1.12
N GLY A 39 0.77 0.79 0.17
CA GLY A 39 1.76 -0.17 0.68
C GLY A 39 1.15 -1.25 1.56
N ASP A 40 1.54 -1.22 2.83
CA ASP A 40 1.40 -2.32 3.78
C ASP A 40 -0.04 -2.62 4.15
N PHE A 41 -0.25 -3.87 4.58
CA PHE A 41 -1.36 -4.19 5.45
C PHE A 41 -1.23 -3.39 6.74
N PHE A 42 -2.36 -3.06 7.33
CA PHE A 42 -2.38 -2.21 8.51
C PHE A 42 -3.56 -2.53 9.41
N ASP A 43 -3.41 -2.17 10.68
CA ASP A 43 -4.40 -2.36 11.71
C ASP A 43 -5.54 -1.34 11.57
N ILE A 44 -6.40 -1.59 10.58
CA ILE A 44 -7.39 -0.64 10.08
C ILE A 44 -8.45 -0.23 11.11
N ASN A 45 -8.77 -1.14 12.03
CA ASN A 45 -9.85 -0.98 13.00
C ASN A 45 -9.39 -0.39 14.32
N GLU A 46 -8.08 -0.32 14.59
CA GLU A 46 -7.56 0.16 15.87
C GLU A 46 -6.50 1.25 15.67
N THR A 47 -5.22 0.90 15.66
CA THR A 47 -4.12 1.88 15.67
C THR A 47 -3.95 2.62 14.35
N GLY A 48 -4.37 2.00 13.24
CA GLY A 48 -4.09 2.46 11.89
C GLY A 48 -2.64 2.25 11.45
N ALA A 49 -1.78 1.64 12.28
CA ALA A 49 -0.36 1.48 11.99
C ALA A 49 -0.09 0.29 11.05
N PRO A 50 1.02 0.32 10.27
CA PRO A 50 1.42 -0.79 9.41
C PRO A 50 1.69 -2.07 10.21
N GLU A 51 1.42 -3.22 9.59
CA GLU A 51 1.73 -4.54 10.16
C GLU A 51 3.13 -5.04 9.80
N GLY A 52 3.72 -4.53 8.72
CA GLY A 52 5.06 -4.90 8.26
C GLY A 52 6.18 -3.98 8.74
N SER A 53 7.40 -4.21 8.26
CA SER A 53 8.56 -3.37 8.55
C SER A 53 8.57 -2.12 7.65
N GLY A 54 8.72 -0.93 8.24
CA GLY A 54 8.92 0.31 7.51
C GLY A 54 10.34 0.84 7.67
N LEU A 55 11.10 0.97 6.58
CA LEU A 55 12.43 1.61 6.58
C LEU A 55 12.44 2.80 5.62
N HIS A 56 13.04 3.91 6.07
CA HIS A 56 13.31 5.08 5.26
C HIS A 56 14.76 5.55 5.46
N ASP A 57 15.51 5.70 4.37
CA ASP A 57 16.94 6.02 4.37
C ASP A 57 17.79 5.17 5.36
N GLY A 58 17.46 3.88 5.47
CA GLY A 58 18.11 2.91 6.37
C GLY A 58 17.69 3.01 7.84
N THR A 59 16.80 3.94 8.19
CA THR A 59 16.23 4.05 9.53
C THR A 59 14.97 3.21 9.64
N LEU A 60 14.92 2.31 10.62
CA LEU A 60 13.71 1.54 10.95
C LEU A 60 12.70 2.47 11.63
N LEU A 61 11.55 2.70 10.99
CA LEU A 61 10.47 3.53 11.50
C LEU A 61 9.51 2.71 12.36
N ASN A 62 9.18 1.50 11.95
CA ASN A 62 8.34 0.56 12.67
C ASN A 62 8.77 -0.89 12.41
N SER A 63 8.66 -1.74 13.43
CA SER A 63 8.91 -3.18 13.33
C SER A 63 7.69 -3.93 12.81
N PRO A 64 7.86 -5.13 12.24
CA PRO A 64 6.75 -5.94 11.78
C PRO A 64 6.09 -6.68 12.94
N ARG A 65 4.87 -7.15 12.73
CA ARG A 65 4.30 -8.25 13.53
C ARG A 65 5.14 -9.52 13.30
N PRO A 66 5.28 -10.42 14.29
CA PRO A 66 6.04 -11.65 14.12
C PRO A 66 5.62 -12.51 12.92
N THR A 67 4.35 -12.43 12.52
CA THR A 67 3.78 -13.19 11.38
C THR A 67 3.74 -12.41 10.07
N HIS A 68 4.20 -11.15 10.05
CA HIS A 68 4.09 -10.25 8.90
C HIS A 68 5.46 -9.63 8.55
N THR A 69 6.49 -10.46 8.48
CA THR A 69 7.87 -10.03 8.23
C THR A 69 8.18 -9.81 6.76
N ARG A 70 7.33 -10.25 5.83
CA ARG A 70 7.61 -10.11 4.42
C ARG A 70 7.53 -8.65 4.00
N ALA A 71 8.43 -8.27 3.10
CA ALA A 71 8.61 -6.90 2.68
C ALA A 71 9.10 -6.85 1.24
N ILE A 72 8.99 -5.66 0.66
CA ILE A 72 9.82 -5.25 -0.47
C ILE A 72 10.85 -4.26 0.02
N GLY A 73 12.04 -4.30 -0.56
CA GLY A 73 13.14 -3.43 -0.16
C GLY A 73 13.98 -2.97 -1.33
N PHE A 74 14.53 -1.77 -1.21
CA PHE A 74 15.46 -1.18 -2.16
C PHE A 74 16.81 -0.94 -1.50
N ASP A 75 17.87 -1.46 -2.10
CA ASP A 75 19.23 -1.30 -1.58
C ASP A 75 19.85 0.07 -1.95
N ALA A 76 21.11 0.28 -1.52
CA ALA A 76 21.87 1.48 -1.84
C ALA A 76 22.10 1.69 -3.35
N ALA A 77 22.15 0.60 -4.13
CA ALA A 77 22.26 0.60 -5.59
C ALA A 77 20.90 0.78 -6.29
N ARG A 78 19.81 0.93 -5.51
CA ARG A 78 18.42 1.08 -5.95
C ARG A 78 17.86 -0.17 -6.64
N ALA A 79 18.49 -1.33 -6.46
CA ALA A 79 17.92 -2.60 -6.88
C ALA A 79 16.83 -3.00 -5.88
N GLY A 80 15.66 -3.37 -6.41
CA GLY A 80 14.53 -3.84 -5.61
C GLY A 80 14.52 -5.37 -5.46
N ARG A 81 14.01 -5.85 -4.33
CA ARG A 81 13.80 -7.28 -4.08
C ARG A 81 12.62 -7.52 -3.15
N VAL A 82 12.04 -8.71 -3.23
CA VAL A 82 11.17 -9.26 -2.18
C VAL A 82 12.06 -9.96 -1.16
N LEU A 83 11.78 -9.78 0.13
CA LEU A 83 12.56 -10.36 1.22
C LEU A 83 11.70 -10.56 2.47
N ASP A 84 12.18 -11.38 3.41
CA ASP A 84 11.72 -11.34 4.79
C ASP A 84 12.60 -10.35 5.58
N LEU A 85 11.98 -9.45 6.34
CA LEU A 85 12.61 -8.40 7.12
C LEU A 85 12.06 -8.44 8.55
N ALA A 86 12.75 -9.19 9.41
CA ALA A 86 12.41 -9.36 10.82
C ALA A 86 13.01 -8.25 11.69
N PHE A 87 12.55 -8.19 12.94
CA PHE A 87 13.04 -7.27 13.96
C PHE A 87 13.72 -8.05 15.09
N GLU A 88 14.92 -7.62 15.50
CA GLU A 88 15.54 -8.05 16.75
C GLU A 88 15.77 -6.86 17.63
N GLY A 89 15.27 -6.97 18.87
CA GLY A 89 15.49 -5.97 19.88
C GLY A 89 15.86 -6.59 21.22
N THR A 90 16.79 -5.97 21.91
CA THR A 90 17.17 -6.27 23.29
C THR A 90 16.90 -5.05 24.15
N LEU A 91 16.24 -5.24 25.28
CA LEU A 91 15.96 -4.26 26.31
C LEU A 91 16.72 -4.66 27.58
N SER A 92 17.54 -3.75 28.10
CA SER A 92 18.25 -3.91 29.36
C SER A 92 17.53 -3.10 30.44
N LEU A 93 17.02 -3.82 31.45
CA LEU A 93 16.41 -3.25 32.66
C LEU A 93 17.31 -3.56 33.87
N PRO A 94 17.12 -2.90 35.02
CA PRO A 94 17.85 -3.24 36.25
C PRO A 94 17.63 -4.69 36.71
N SER A 95 16.50 -5.28 36.34
CA SER A 95 16.17 -6.69 36.62
C SER A 95 16.80 -7.70 35.67
N GLY A 96 17.48 -7.23 34.60
CA GLY A 96 18.14 -8.06 33.60
C GLY A 96 17.76 -7.71 32.16
N GLU A 97 18.36 -8.44 31.22
CA GLU A 97 18.05 -8.32 29.80
C GLU A 97 16.79 -9.10 29.43
N ARG A 98 16.05 -8.56 28.45
CA ARG A 98 14.89 -9.22 27.85
C ARG A 98 14.68 -8.77 26.40
N PRO A 99 13.88 -9.48 25.60
CA PRO A 99 13.55 -9.03 24.26
C PRO A 99 12.80 -7.70 24.29
N LEU A 100 13.22 -6.75 23.46
CA LEU A 100 12.36 -5.67 22.98
C LEU A 100 11.56 -6.24 21.82
N ALA A 101 10.25 -6.36 21.99
CA ALA A 101 9.40 -7.13 21.08
C ALA A 101 8.88 -6.32 19.89
N ALA A 102 8.82 -4.99 20.02
CA ALA A 102 8.27 -4.11 19.00
C ALA A 102 8.91 -2.71 19.04
N LEU A 103 8.87 -2.02 17.89
CA LEU A 103 9.19 -0.61 17.72
C LEU A 103 8.07 0.04 16.90
N ASN A 104 7.34 1.00 17.48
CA ASN A 104 6.23 1.71 16.83
C ASN A 104 5.27 0.78 16.05
N ALA A 105 5.03 -0.44 16.55
CA ALA A 105 4.25 -1.46 15.85
C ALA A 105 2.78 -1.38 16.24
N ALA A 106 1.92 -1.90 15.35
CA ALA A 106 0.48 -1.98 15.58
C ALA A 106 0.10 -2.77 16.84
N ASP A 107 0.89 -3.79 17.20
CA ASP A 107 0.70 -4.60 18.40
C ASP A 107 2.03 -4.89 19.11
N VAL A 108 1.94 -5.06 20.42
CA VAL A 108 2.99 -5.66 21.25
C VAL A 108 2.60 -7.12 21.51
N PRO A 109 3.46 -8.09 21.17
CA PRO A 109 3.19 -9.50 21.45
C PRO A 109 2.89 -9.77 22.93
N ALA A 110 2.11 -10.82 23.20
CA ALA A 110 1.81 -11.26 24.56
C ALA A 110 3.09 -11.42 25.41
N ASP A 111 3.03 -10.97 26.67
CA ASP A 111 4.18 -10.91 27.60
C ASP A 111 5.36 -10.00 27.17
N GLY A 112 5.24 -9.31 26.04
CA GLY A 112 6.27 -8.47 25.43
C GLY A 112 6.29 -7.03 25.93
N ILE A 113 7.32 -6.29 25.49
CA ILE A 113 7.45 -4.83 25.66
C ILE A 113 7.76 -4.23 24.29
N GLY A 114 7.01 -3.22 23.88
CA GLY A 114 7.26 -2.41 22.70
C GLY A 114 7.79 -1.02 23.05
N ALA A 115 8.58 -0.44 22.15
CA ALA A 115 9.09 0.93 22.26
C ALA A 115 8.35 1.86 21.28
N TYR A 116 7.78 2.94 21.80
CA TYR A 116 7.03 3.94 21.04
C TYR A 116 7.72 5.28 21.13
N THR A 117 8.15 5.78 19.99
CA THR A 117 8.92 7.02 19.83
C THR A 117 8.05 8.13 19.25
N ALA A 118 8.61 9.32 19.03
CA ALA A 118 7.93 10.39 18.30
C ALA A 118 7.45 9.98 16.89
N ALA A 119 8.06 8.95 16.28
CA ALA A 119 7.62 8.42 15.00
C ALA A 119 6.28 7.67 15.07
N TRP A 120 5.82 7.24 16.25
CA TRP A 120 4.54 6.55 16.43
C TRP A 120 3.37 7.33 15.83
N GLY A 121 3.27 8.61 16.17
CA GLY A 121 2.11 9.44 15.82
C GLY A 121 1.05 9.48 16.91
N GLY A 122 -0.19 9.79 16.53
CA GLY A 122 -1.24 10.19 17.46
C GLY A 122 -2.09 9.07 18.06
N ALA A 123 -1.95 7.82 17.58
CA ALA A 123 -2.84 6.73 17.99
C ALA A 123 -2.72 6.39 19.48
N ASP A 124 -3.82 5.89 20.02
CA ASP A 124 -3.90 5.39 21.39
C ASP A 124 -3.04 4.14 21.55
N ARG A 125 -2.01 4.19 22.40
CA ARG A 125 -1.11 3.05 22.62
C ARG A 125 -1.77 1.92 23.39
N ALA A 126 -2.89 2.16 24.08
CA ALA A 126 -3.64 1.07 24.70
C ALA A 126 -4.16 0.04 23.67
N LEU A 127 -4.40 0.47 22.43
CA LEU A 127 -4.83 -0.41 21.34
C LEU A 127 -3.74 -1.40 20.93
N THR A 128 -2.47 -1.08 21.15
CA THR A 128 -1.33 -1.97 20.82
C THR A 128 -1.25 -3.19 21.74
N VAL A 129 -1.99 -3.18 22.86
CA VAL A 129 -1.99 -4.21 23.90
C VAL A 129 -3.41 -4.62 24.30
N ASN A 130 -4.40 -4.34 23.44
CA ASN A 130 -5.83 -4.61 23.66
C ASN A 130 -6.16 -6.09 24.00
N SER A 131 -5.35 -7.02 23.48
CA SER A 131 -5.50 -8.46 23.70
C SER A 131 -4.96 -8.92 25.06
N ALA A 132 -4.21 -8.06 25.76
CA ALA A 132 -3.66 -8.36 27.07
C ALA A 132 -4.65 -7.98 28.17
N ALA A 133 -4.86 -8.91 29.11
CA ALA A 133 -5.64 -8.62 30.32
C ALA A 133 -4.97 -7.57 31.23
N ASP A 134 -3.66 -7.38 31.06
CA ASP A 134 -2.84 -6.49 31.87
C ASP A 134 -1.83 -5.73 30.99
N SER A 135 -1.76 -4.41 31.18
CA SER A 135 -0.87 -3.53 30.42
C SER A 135 -0.31 -2.40 31.29
N ALA A 136 0.87 -1.91 30.92
CA ALA A 136 1.50 -0.77 31.57
C ALA A 136 2.40 -0.01 30.61
N GLU A 137 2.58 1.29 30.85
CA GLU A 137 3.48 2.18 30.13
C GLU A 137 4.41 2.90 31.09
N VAL A 138 5.67 3.10 30.68
CA VAL A 138 6.67 3.95 31.35
C VAL A 138 7.33 4.84 30.32
N THR A 139 7.56 6.10 30.66
CA THR A 139 8.29 7.04 29.81
C THR A 139 9.79 6.99 30.11
N VAL A 140 10.61 6.90 29.07
CA VAL A 140 12.07 6.94 29.14
C VAL A 140 12.62 8.16 28.39
N VAL A 141 13.48 8.94 29.05
CA VAL A 141 14.21 10.06 28.45
C VAL A 141 15.69 9.93 28.79
N LYS A 142 16.56 10.01 27.77
CA LYS A 142 18.02 9.89 27.93
C LYS A 142 18.44 8.64 28.75
N GLY A 143 17.79 7.51 28.49
CA GLY A 143 18.10 6.22 29.12
C GLY A 143 17.66 6.08 30.58
N ARG A 144 16.74 6.94 31.06
CA ARG A 144 16.16 6.84 32.40
C ARG A 144 14.65 6.97 32.37
N THR A 145 13.98 6.21 33.22
CA THR A 145 12.54 6.37 33.45
C THR A 145 12.25 7.75 34.05
N THR A 146 11.20 8.43 33.59
CA THR A 146 10.78 9.75 34.11
C THR A 146 9.48 9.68 34.91
N ASP A 147 8.85 8.52 34.94
CA ASP A 147 7.63 8.25 35.70
C ASP A 147 7.64 6.79 36.18
N THR A 148 6.70 6.49 37.07
CA THR A 148 6.32 5.11 37.38
C THR A 148 5.28 4.61 36.39
N ALA A 149 5.20 3.29 36.27
CA ALA A 149 4.28 2.64 35.35
C ALA A 149 2.82 3.04 35.56
N HIS A 150 2.14 3.38 34.46
CA HIS A 150 0.74 3.80 34.41
C HIS A 150 0.02 3.12 33.24
N ALA A 151 -1.27 3.39 33.06
CA ALA A 151 -2.01 2.86 31.91
C ALA A 151 -1.46 3.46 30.59
N PRO A 152 -1.39 2.70 29.49
CA PRO A 152 -0.91 3.21 28.21
C PRO A 152 -1.60 4.50 27.77
N GLY A 153 -0.79 5.43 27.26
CA GLY A 153 -1.22 6.78 26.94
C GLY A 153 -1.66 6.97 25.49
N LYS A 154 -2.17 8.17 25.22
CA LYS A 154 -2.57 8.63 23.88
C LYS A 154 -1.57 9.63 23.32
N GLY A 155 -1.60 9.82 22.00
CA GLY A 155 -0.89 10.90 21.33
C GLY A 155 0.60 10.61 21.10
N ARG A 156 1.27 11.54 20.44
CA ARG A 156 2.68 11.39 20.04
C ARG A 156 3.62 11.51 21.26
N PRO A 157 4.48 10.51 21.53
CA PRO A 157 5.57 10.69 22.49
C PRO A 157 6.45 11.89 22.11
N PRO A 158 6.83 12.78 23.06
CA PRO A 158 7.69 13.92 22.76
C PRO A 158 9.01 13.52 22.09
N ALA A 159 9.59 14.41 21.28
CA ALA A 159 10.89 14.18 20.68
C ALA A 159 11.95 13.89 21.76
N GLY A 160 12.71 12.81 21.61
CA GLY A 160 13.71 12.35 22.58
C GLY A 160 13.15 11.56 23.77
N ALA A 161 11.82 11.40 23.87
CA ALA A 161 11.17 10.48 24.78
C ALA A 161 10.80 9.17 24.06
N THR A 162 10.75 8.08 24.81
CA THR A 162 10.24 6.78 24.35
C THR A 162 9.30 6.24 25.40
N ALA A 163 8.07 5.93 25.01
CA ALA A 163 7.12 5.19 25.84
C ALA A 163 7.39 3.69 25.66
N LEU A 164 7.75 3.01 26.74
CA LEU A 164 7.81 1.55 26.77
C LEU A 164 6.43 1.04 27.19
N VAL A 165 5.78 0.26 26.32
CA VAL A 165 4.45 -0.31 26.56
C VAL A 165 4.58 -1.81 26.70
N GLY A 166 4.12 -2.35 27.84
CA GLY A 166 4.22 -3.76 28.17
C GLY A 166 2.86 -4.44 28.23
N ALA A 167 2.80 -5.68 27.77
CA ALA A 167 1.66 -6.59 27.92
C ALA A 167 2.00 -7.72 28.90
N GLY A 168 1.08 -8.14 29.76
CA GLY A 168 1.25 -9.29 30.66
C GLY A 168 2.54 -9.21 31.50
N LYS A 169 3.46 -10.18 31.35
CA LYS A 169 4.77 -10.14 32.03
C LYS A 169 5.63 -8.92 31.66
N GLY A 170 5.41 -8.32 30.50
CA GLY A 170 6.00 -7.04 30.11
C GLY A 170 5.51 -5.92 31.02
N ALA A 171 4.20 -5.83 31.24
CA ALA A 171 3.59 -4.85 32.13
C ALA A 171 4.10 -4.99 33.57
N ALA A 172 4.17 -6.22 34.08
CA ALA A 172 4.70 -6.52 35.42
C ALA A 172 6.15 -6.03 35.59
N ALA A 173 6.99 -6.20 34.58
CA ALA A 173 8.38 -5.73 34.64
C ALA A 173 8.50 -4.20 34.59
N LEU A 174 7.65 -3.53 33.81
CA LEU A 174 7.63 -2.05 33.78
C LEU A 174 7.18 -1.48 35.12
N ARG A 175 6.21 -2.11 35.80
CA ARG A 175 5.78 -1.69 37.16
C ARG A 175 6.84 -1.86 38.23
N ALA A 176 7.79 -2.76 38.04
CA ALA A 176 8.92 -2.93 38.94
C ALA A 176 9.99 -1.83 38.80
N LEU A 177 9.89 -0.97 37.78
CA LEU A 177 10.83 0.13 37.58
C LEU A 177 10.45 1.32 38.46
N PRO A 178 11.35 1.79 39.35
CA PRO A 178 11.18 3.10 39.97
C PRO A 178 11.45 4.21 38.95
N GLU A 179 11.02 5.43 39.27
CA GLU A 179 11.46 6.63 38.55
C GLU A 179 12.99 6.77 38.61
N GLY A 180 13.61 7.22 37.52
CA GLY A 180 15.06 7.36 37.38
C GLY A 180 15.83 6.06 37.08
N ALA A 181 15.14 4.92 36.98
CA ALA A 181 15.74 3.62 36.67
C ALA A 181 16.49 3.65 35.33
N PRO A 182 17.72 3.12 35.25
CA PRO A 182 18.46 3.05 33.99
C PRO A 182 17.81 2.03 33.06
N VAL A 183 17.57 2.45 31.82
CA VAL A 183 16.99 1.62 30.76
C VAL A 183 17.74 1.89 29.46
N SER A 184 18.11 0.83 28.76
CA SER A 184 18.70 0.93 27.42
C SER A 184 18.14 -0.15 26.51
N TRP A 185 18.17 0.10 25.21
CA TRP A 185 17.80 -0.89 24.21
C TRP A 185 18.71 -0.78 23.00
N ALA A 186 18.82 -1.90 22.28
CA ALA A 186 19.41 -1.97 20.96
C ALA A 186 18.47 -2.77 20.07
N TYR A 187 18.35 -2.37 18.80
CA TYR A 187 17.58 -3.12 17.83
C TYR A 187 18.20 -3.01 16.44
N HIS A 188 17.89 -3.97 15.59
CA HIS A 188 18.26 -3.94 14.18
C HIS A 188 17.26 -4.73 13.33
N PRO A 189 16.96 -4.24 12.11
CA PRO A 189 16.25 -5.04 11.13
C PRO A 189 17.17 -6.16 10.62
N ARG A 190 16.61 -7.36 10.44
CA ARG A 190 17.34 -8.53 9.95
C ARG A 190 16.66 -9.11 8.73
N THR A 191 17.41 -9.30 7.66
CA THR A 191 16.93 -9.98 6.46
C THR A 191 16.92 -11.49 6.68
N GLY A 192 15.95 -12.20 6.09
CA GLY A 192 15.85 -13.66 6.20
C GLY A 192 17.05 -14.41 5.60
N ASP A 193 17.73 -13.81 4.62
CA ASP A 193 18.92 -14.36 3.97
C ASP A 193 20.25 -13.90 4.60
N GLY A 194 20.20 -13.08 5.66
CA GLY A 194 21.38 -12.53 6.33
C GLY A 194 22.11 -11.42 5.57
N SER A 195 21.58 -10.97 4.42
CA SER A 195 22.11 -9.83 3.68
C SER A 195 21.93 -8.51 4.44
N ALA A 196 22.65 -7.46 4.02
CA ALA A 196 22.44 -6.13 4.59
C ALA A 196 20.98 -5.65 4.41
N PRO A 197 20.38 -5.03 5.45
CA PRO A 197 19.04 -4.45 5.34
C PRO A 197 18.95 -3.43 4.20
N PRO A 198 17.77 -3.32 3.55
CA PRO A 198 17.55 -2.31 2.53
C PRO A 198 17.55 -0.89 3.14
N ARG A 199 17.67 0.12 2.27
CA ARG A 199 17.53 1.53 2.68
C ARG A 199 16.06 1.93 2.79
N GLU A 200 15.26 1.47 1.85
CA GLU A 200 13.82 1.71 1.84
C GLU A 200 13.14 0.34 1.95
N ALA A 201 12.12 0.23 2.78
CA ALA A 201 11.29 -0.96 2.82
C ALA A 201 9.87 -0.66 3.27
N ILE A 202 8.94 -1.42 2.73
CA ILE A 202 7.55 -1.49 3.17
C ILE A 202 7.16 -2.97 3.27
N GLY A 203 6.28 -3.29 4.21
CA GLY A 203 5.66 -4.59 4.35
C GLY A 203 4.91 -5.06 3.11
N ALA A 204 4.80 -6.38 2.99
CA ALA A 204 4.08 -7.06 1.94
C ALA A 204 3.53 -8.38 2.48
N ASN A 205 2.73 -9.08 1.68
CA ASN A 205 2.13 -10.34 2.10
C ASN A 205 2.36 -11.45 1.08
N GLU A 206 1.40 -12.03 0.40
CA GLU A 206 1.59 -13.28 -0.34
C GLU A 206 2.63 -13.18 -1.47
N TYR A 207 3.54 -14.17 -1.56
CA TYR A 207 4.43 -14.32 -2.71
C TYR A 207 3.61 -14.71 -3.94
N LEU A 208 3.67 -13.92 -5.01
CA LEU A 208 2.89 -14.16 -6.22
C LEU A 208 3.71 -14.83 -7.32
N VAL A 209 5.01 -14.56 -7.35
CA VAL A 209 5.99 -15.18 -8.24
C VAL A 209 7.29 -15.38 -7.46
N THR A 210 7.86 -16.58 -7.53
CA THR A 210 9.14 -16.92 -6.91
C THR A 210 10.05 -17.56 -7.95
N ASP A 211 11.26 -17.01 -8.13
CA ASP A 211 12.26 -17.49 -9.08
C ASP A 211 11.72 -17.69 -10.51
N GLY A 212 10.83 -16.80 -10.91
CA GLY A 212 10.18 -16.77 -12.21
C GLY A 212 9.03 -17.76 -12.36
N ARG A 213 8.56 -18.39 -11.28
CA ARG A 213 7.41 -19.30 -11.26
C ARG A 213 6.25 -18.68 -10.49
N PRO A 214 5.05 -18.53 -11.10
CA PRO A 214 3.86 -18.12 -10.36
C PRO A 214 3.57 -19.08 -9.20
N VAL A 215 3.06 -18.53 -8.10
CA VAL A 215 2.58 -19.30 -6.95
C VAL A 215 1.07 -19.50 -7.10
N ASP A 216 0.60 -20.72 -6.85
CA ASP A 216 -0.82 -21.06 -6.86
C ASP A 216 -1.38 -20.87 -5.44
N HIS A 217 -2.37 -19.99 -5.30
CA HIS A 217 -3.05 -19.69 -4.04
C HIS A 217 -4.45 -20.31 -3.98
N THR A 218 -4.81 -21.17 -4.94
CA THR A 218 -6.15 -21.75 -5.02
C THR A 218 -6.54 -22.44 -3.72
N GLY A 219 -7.63 -21.98 -3.09
CA GLY A 219 -8.15 -22.52 -1.84
C GLY A 219 -7.55 -21.90 -0.57
N GLU A 220 -6.60 -20.97 -0.69
CA GLU A 220 -6.14 -20.16 0.43
C GLU A 220 -7.15 -19.07 0.78
N GLY A 221 -7.18 -18.67 2.06
CA GLY A 221 -8.20 -17.75 2.59
C GLY A 221 -8.20 -16.35 1.95
N ASN A 222 -7.04 -15.88 1.46
CA ASN A 222 -6.91 -14.57 0.81
C ASN A 222 -6.95 -14.63 -0.73
N ASP A 223 -7.26 -15.77 -1.35
CA ASP A 223 -7.25 -15.90 -2.82
C ASP A 223 -8.55 -15.45 -3.51
N ALA A 224 -9.60 -15.08 -2.75
CA ALA A 224 -10.85 -14.61 -3.34
C ALA A 224 -10.65 -13.37 -4.23
N ALA A 225 -11.45 -13.25 -5.29
CA ALA A 225 -11.40 -12.10 -6.19
C ALA A 225 -11.65 -10.78 -5.43
N ALA A 226 -10.73 -9.83 -5.58
CA ALA A 226 -10.78 -8.53 -4.91
C ALA A 226 -10.01 -7.48 -5.71
N PRO A 227 -10.18 -6.17 -5.40
CA PRO A 227 -9.21 -5.17 -5.82
C PRO A 227 -7.84 -5.49 -5.24
N ARG A 228 -6.78 -5.33 -6.02
CA ARG A 228 -5.41 -5.70 -5.62
C ARG A 228 -4.42 -4.62 -6.00
N THR A 229 -3.39 -4.45 -5.17
CA THR A 229 -2.13 -3.82 -5.57
C THR A 229 -1.01 -4.83 -5.36
N ALA A 230 -0.12 -4.94 -6.33
CA ALA A 230 1.04 -5.80 -6.24
C ALA A 230 2.23 -5.22 -6.98
N VAL A 231 3.42 -5.69 -6.59
CA VAL A 231 4.66 -5.33 -7.25
C VAL A 231 5.49 -6.56 -7.59
N GLY A 232 6.29 -6.43 -8.63
CA GLY A 232 7.25 -7.45 -9.04
C GLY A 232 8.56 -6.84 -9.49
N PHE A 233 9.62 -7.63 -9.44
CA PHE A 233 10.96 -7.24 -9.82
C PHE A 233 11.50 -8.15 -10.92
N SER A 234 12.22 -7.59 -11.87
CA SER A 234 13.08 -8.37 -12.77
C SER A 234 14.13 -9.15 -11.96
N ARG A 235 14.77 -10.14 -12.60
CA ARG A 235 15.77 -11.01 -11.95
C ARG A 235 16.94 -10.24 -11.33
N ASP A 236 17.33 -9.12 -11.94
CA ASP A 236 18.41 -8.23 -11.48
C ASP A 236 17.92 -7.10 -10.55
N GLY A 237 16.63 -7.05 -10.24
CA GLY A 237 16.02 -6.02 -9.40
C GLY A 237 15.97 -4.62 -10.01
N ARG A 238 16.31 -4.47 -11.30
CA ARG A 238 16.40 -3.15 -11.96
C ARG A 238 15.10 -2.67 -12.60
N THR A 239 14.16 -3.57 -12.83
CA THR A 239 12.81 -3.25 -13.32
C THR A 239 11.80 -3.54 -12.21
N LEU A 240 11.02 -2.53 -11.85
CA LEU A 240 9.86 -2.65 -10.98
C LEU A 240 8.59 -2.70 -11.84
N HIS A 241 7.82 -3.77 -11.71
CA HIS A 241 6.48 -3.93 -12.25
C HIS A 241 5.49 -3.55 -11.16
N VAL A 242 4.54 -2.67 -11.46
CA VAL A 242 3.47 -2.28 -10.54
C VAL A 242 2.15 -2.60 -11.20
N VAL A 243 1.28 -3.31 -10.49
CA VAL A 243 -0.05 -3.68 -10.99
C VAL A 243 -1.08 -3.28 -9.93
N THR A 244 -2.09 -2.55 -10.36
CA THR A 244 -3.32 -2.31 -9.59
C THR A 244 -4.49 -2.81 -10.41
N VAL A 245 -5.39 -3.56 -9.77
CA VAL A 245 -6.60 -4.08 -10.38
C VAL A 245 -7.79 -3.59 -9.56
N ASP A 246 -8.70 -2.88 -10.19
CA ASP A 246 -9.95 -2.46 -9.57
C ASP A 246 -10.84 -3.68 -9.27
N GLY A 247 -11.80 -3.54 -8.36
CA GLY A 247 -12.69 -4.64 -8.00
C GLY A 247 -13.88 -4.17 -7.17
N ARG A 248 -14.80 -5.11 -6.85
CA ARG A 248 -16.07 -4.85 -6.13
C ARG A 248 -16.96 -3.81 -6.82
N GLN A 249 -16.85 -3.72 -8.14
CA GLN A 249 -17.58 -2.79 -8.98
C GLN A 249 -18.32 -3.57 -10.07
N ALA A 250 -19.34 -2.98 -10.68
CA ALA A 250 -20.17 -3.66 -11.68
C ALA A 250 -19.36 -4.10 -12.91
N ASP A 251 -18.27 -3.39 -13.19
CA ASP A 251 -17.37 -3.52 -14.32
C ASP A 251 -16.03 -4.19 -13.98
N SER A 252 -15.68 -4.28 -12.70
CA SER A 252 -14.57 -5.11 -12.23
C SER A 252 -14.94 -5.88 -10.97
N GLY A 253 -14.92 -7.21 -11.07
CA GLY A 253 -15.01 -8.10 -9.91
C GLY A 253 -13.72 -8.15 -9.08
N GLY A 254 -12.61 -7.67 -9.62
CA GLY A 254 -11.27 -7.91 -9.08
C GLY A 254 -10.66 -9.21 -9.61
N VAL A 255 -9.53 -9.61 -9.02
CA VAL A 255 -8.80 -10.83 -9.39
C VAL A 255 -8.36 -11.62 -8.17
N THR A 256 -8.18 -12.92 -8.34
CA THR A 256 -7.56 -13.80 -7.34
C THR A 256 -6.05 -13.50 -7.21
N LEU A 257 -5.40 -14.00 -6.15
CA LEU A 257 -3.94 -13.88 -6.03
C LEU A 257 -3.24 -14.72 -7.11
N THR A 258 -3.81 -15.88 -7.43
CA THR A 258 -3.31 -16.74 -8.52
C THR A 258 -3.33 -16.02 -9.87
N GLU A 259 -4.45 -15.37 -10.22
CA GLU A 259 -4.57 -14.56 -11.45
C GLU A 259 -3.59 -13.38 -11.45
N LEU A 260 -3.45 -12.69 -10.31
CA LEU A 260 -2.53 -11.57 -10.16
C LEU A 260 -1.07 -11.99 -10.36
N GLY A 261 -0.66 -13.15 -9.82
CA GLY A 261 0.67 -13.72 -10.05
C GLY A 261 0.94 -14.06 -11.51
N LEU A 262 -0.07 -14.60 -12.22
CA LEU A 262 0.02 -14.82 -13.66
C LEU A 262 0.17 -13.52 -14.46
N MET A 263 -0.55 -12.45 -14.07
CA MET A 263 -0.39 -11.12 -14.68
C MET A 263 1.03 -10.58 -14.50
N LEU A 264 1.56 -10.59 -13.27
CA LEU A 264 2.92 -10.12 -12.99
C LEU A 264 3.99 -10.95 -13.72
N LYS A 265 3.79 -12.27 -13.81
CA LYS A 265 4.67 -13.14 -14.58
C LYS A 265 4.66 -12.78 -16.07
N LYS A 266 3.49 -12.50 -16.63
CA LYS A 266 3.33 -12.07 -18.04
C LYS A 266 4.01 -10.74 -18.31
N GLU A 267 3.97 -9.81 -17.35
CA GLU A 267 4.67 -8.52 -17.44
C GLU A 267 6.20 -8.65 -17.28
N GLY A 268 6.72 -9.82 -16.90
CA GLY A 268 8.15 -10.09 -16.83
C GLY A 268 8.75 -10.12 -15.43
N ALA A 269 7.91 -10.09 -14.37
CA ALA A 269 8.39 -10.23 -13.01
C ALA A 269 9.06 -11.61 -12.80
N TYR A 270 10.23 -11.58 -12.16
CA TYR A 270 10.95 -12.76 -11.69
C TYR A 270 10.58 -13.11 -10.26
N ASN A 271 10.46 -12.10 -9.39
CA ASN A 271 9.87 -12.23 -8.07
C ASN A 271 8.75 -11.21 -7.91
N ALA A 272 7.64 -11.56 -7.28
CA ALA A 272 6.51 -10.67 -7.09
C ALA A 272 5.78 -10.95 -5.78
N VAL A 273 5.13 -9.92 -5.24
CA VAL A 273 4.45 -9.99 -3.95
C VAL A 273 3.19 -9.13 -3.95
N ASN A 274 2.20 -9.57 -3.20
CA ASN A 274 0.96 -8.85 -2.93
C ASN A 274 1.19 -7.74 -1.88
N LEU A 275 0.62 -6.57 -2.12
CA LEU A 275 0.52 -5.48 -1.15
C LEU A 275 -0.93 -5.39 -0.62
N ASP A 276 -1.24 -4.42 0.23
CA ASP A 276 -2.61 -4.23 0.70
C ASP A 276 -3.54 -3.93 -0.48
N GLY A 277 -4.75 -4.49 -0.42
CA GLY A 277 -5.72 -4.49 -1.50
C GLY A 277 -7.06 -3.87 -1.09
N GLY A 278 -8.14 -4.29 -1.74
CA GLY A 278 -9.47 -3.78 -1.46
C GLY A 278 -9.54 -2.26 -1.66
N GLY A 279 -10.20 -1.55 -0.73
CA GLY A 279 -10.34 -0.10 -0.78
C GLY A 279 -9.03 0.68 -0.69
N SER A 280 -7.94 0.04 -0.25
CA SER A 280 -6.60 0.64 -0.21
C SER A 280 -5.95 0.72 -1.60
N SER A 281 -6.39 -0.12 -2.55
CA SER A 281 -5.75 -0.25 -3.87
C SER A 281 -5.76 1.08 -4.63
N THR A 282 -4.60 1.73 -4.70
CA THR A 282 -4.47 3.05 -5.29
C THR A 282 -3.11 3.17 -5.98
N LEU A 283 -3.14 3.57 -7.26
CA LEU A 283 -1.96 3.94 -8.02
C LEU A 283 -2.14 5.36 -8.56
N LEU A 284 -1.26 6.26 -8.16
CA LEU A 284 -1.04 7.53 -8.84
C LEU A 284 0.04 7.40 -9.90
N ALA A 285 -0.17 8.01 -11.05
CA ALA A 285 0.85 8.18 -12.07
C ALA A 285 0.71 9.53 -12.77
N ARG A 286 1.83 10.07 -13.25
CA ARG A 286 1.78 11.21 -14.18
C ARG A 286 1.41 10.71 -15.57
N THR A 287 0.56 11.47 -16.24
CA THR A 287 0.38 11.32 -17.68
C THR A 287 1.61 11.89 -18.39
N PRO A 288 2.22 11.21 -19.37
CA PRO A 288 3.35 11.76 -20.10
C PRO A 288 3.04 13.15 -20.68
N GLY A 289 3.93 14.10 -20.43
CA GLY A 289 3.76 15.51 -20.81
C GLY A 289 3.04 16.36 -19.77
N THR A 290 2.74 15.82 -18.58
CA THR A 290 2.21 16.57 -17.43
C THR A 290 3.10 16.43 -16.20
N ASP A 291 2.96 17.36 -15.25
CA ASP A 291 3.57 17.29 -13.91
C ASP A 291 2.57 16.80 -12.84
N THR A 292 1.28 16.78 -13.16
CA THR A 292 0.23 16.39 -12.22
C THR A 292 0.13 14.88 -12.11
N LEU A 293 0.18 14.37 -10.87
CA LEU A 293 -0.20 12.99 -10.55
C LEU A 293 -1.71 12.85 -10.59
N GLN A 294 -2.18 11.75 -11.17
CA GLN A 294 -3.60 11.41 -11.22
C GLN A 294 -3.76 9.97 -10.72
N VAL A 295 -4.87 9.71 -10.04
CA VAL A 295 -5.26 8.34 -9.69
C VAL A 295 -5.57 7.61 -11.01
N GLY A 296 -4.86 6.51 -11.27
CA GLY A 296 -4.95 5.73 -12.49
C GLY A 296 -5.97 4.60 -12.45
N ASN A 297 -6.59 4.38 -11.29
CA ASN A 297 -7.56 3.32 -11.03
C ASN A 297 -8.83 3.90 -10.36
N GLN A 298 -9.85 3.07 -10.11
CA GLN A 298 -11.10 3.46 -9.44
C GLN A 298 -11.19 2.82 -8.04
N PRO A 299 -10.88 3.57 -6.95
CA PRO A 299 -10.92 3.04 -5.59
C PRO A 299 -12.28 2.43 -5.24
N SER A 300 -12.27 1.20 -4.71
CA SER A 300 -13.52 0.44 -4.50
C SER A 300 -14.44 0.99 -3.41
N ASP A 301 -13.95 1.89 -2.56
CA ASP A 301 -14.74 2.58 -1.53
C ASP A 301 -15.44 3.84 -2.08
N GLY A 302 -15.33 4.10 -3.40
CA GLY A 302 -15.84 5.30 -4.08
C GLY A 302 -14.91 6.52 -3.97
N THR A 303 -13.99 6.51 -3.00
CA THR A 303 -12.90 7.49 -2.84
C THR A 303 -11.65 6.77 -2.36
N GLU A 304 -10.47 7.40 -2.47
CA GLU A 304 -9.24 6.86 -1.92
C GLU A 304 -9.37 6.62 -0.41
N ARG A 305 -9.03 5.41 0.03
CA ARG A 305 -8.92 5.09 1.45
C ARG A 305 -7.65 5.71 2.03
N PRO A 306 -7.72 6.32 3.23
CA PRO A 306 -6.53 6.67 3.98
C PRO A 306 -5.73 5.42 4.39
N VAL A 307 -4.45 5.37 4.02
CA VAL A 307 -3.50 4.28 4.32
C VAL A 307 -2.30 4.84 5.10
N PRO A 308 -1.58 4.03 5.89
CA PRO A 308 -0.46 4.54 6.69
C PRO A 308 0.82 4.77 5.89
N ASN A 309 1.03 3.97 4.85
CA ASN A 309 2.23 4.04 4.04
C ASN A 309 2.03 3.55 2.60
N GLY A 310 3.11 3.66 1.82
CA GLY A 310 3.17 3.26 0.43
C GLY A 310 4.57 3.43 -0.15
N LEU A 311 4.65 3.44 -1.47
CA LEU A 311 5.87 3.78 -2.21
C LEU A 311 5.66 5.03 -3.05
N ILE A 312 6.67 5.89 -3.09
CA ILE A 312 6.74 7.01 -4.02
C ILE A 312 7.89 6.78 -5.00
N LEU A 313 7.63 7.00 -6.29
CA LEU A 313 8.60 6.83 -7.35
C LEU A 313 9.00 8.21 -7.89
N THR A 314 10.30 8.52 -7.84
CA THR A 314 10.85 9.77 -8.36
C THR A 314 11.82 9.53 -9.52
N ALA A 315 11.86 10.44 -10.48
CA ALA A 315 12.80 10.42 -11.60
C ALA A 315 13.60 11.73 -11.65
N PRO A 316 14.84 11.72 -12.16
CA PRO A 316 15.51 12.97 -12.54
C PRO A 316 14.63 13.77 -13.50
N ASP A 317 14.72 15.09 -13.41
CA ASP A 317 14.16 15.95 -14.44
C ASP A 317 14.80 15.62 -15.80
N GLY A 318 13.96 15.51 -16.83
CA GLY A 318 14.43 15.39 -18.19
C GLY A 318 14.87 16.73 -18.76
N SER A 319 15.34 16.68 -19.99
CA SER A 319 15.91 17.84 -20.67
C SER A 319 14.91 18.95 -21.00
N GLY A 320 13.60 18.71 -20.87
CA GLY A 320 12.54 19.59 -21.36
C GLY A 320 12.52 19.74 -22.89
N ARG A 321 13.37 19.00 -23.61
CA ARG A 321 13.37 19.00 -25.07
C ARG A 321 12.32 18.02 -25.56
N LEU A 322 11.51 18.47 -26.50
CA LEU A 322 10.45 17.65 -27.08
C LEU A 322 11.03 16.40 -27.77
N THR A 323 10.65 15.22 -27.29
CA THR A 323 11.01 13.92 -27.86
C THR A 323 9.81 13.14 -28.38
N GLY A 324 8.61 13.39 -27.84
CA GLY A 324 7.38 12.72 -28.25
C GLY A 324 6.12 13.48 -27.83
N TYR A 325 4.96 12.95 -28.24
CA TYR A 325 3.66 13.44 -27.81
C TYR A 325 2.83 12.31 -27.20
N ARG A 326 2.18 12.57 -26.06
CA ARG A 326 1.04 11.77 -25.61
C ARG A 326 -0.21 12.30 -26.26
N VAL A 327 -0.72 11.56 -27.25
CA VAL A 327 -1.98 11.90 -27.93
C VAL A 327 -3.13 11.18 -27.26
N GLY A 328 -4.16 11.93 -26.91
CA GLY A 328 -5.35 11.40 -26.24
C GLY A 328 -6.57 12.28 -26.51
N THR A 329 -7.71 11.88 -25.97
CA THR A 329 -8.91 12.70 -25.96
C THR A 329 -8.76 13.81 -24.92
N ALA A 330 -9.32 14.99 -25.18
CA ALA A 330 -9.34 16.07 -24.18
C ALA A 330 -10.17 15.72 -22.93
N MET A 331 -11.12 14.80 -23.08
CA MET A 331 -11.88 14.23 -21.97
C MET A 331 -11.15 13.00 -21.42
N ASP A 332 -10.98 12.96 -20.10
CA ASP A 332 -10.45 11.80 -19.38
C ASP A 332 -11.43 10.62 -19.49
N PRO A 333 -11.00 9.43 -19.97
CA PRO A 333 -11.84 8.24 -19.99
C PRO A 333 -12.44 7.87 -18.64
N LEU A 334 -11.72 8.03 -17.52
CA LEU A 334 -12.21 7.64 -16.19
C LEU A 334 -13.36 8.53 -15.71
N GLY A 335 -13.36 9.81 -16.12
CA GLY A 335 -14.43 10.77 -15.83
C GLY A 335 -15.42 10.99 -16.96
N ALA A 336 -15.28 10.28 -18.08
CA ALA A 336 -16.13 10.49 -19.25
C ALA A 336 -17.56 9.98 -18.99
N PRO A 337 -18.61 10.73 -19.36
CA PRO A 337 -19.98 10.26 -19.25
C PRO A 337 -20.19 8.98 -20.04
N THR A 338 -20.93 8.05 -19.46
CA THR A 338 -21.24 6.76 -20.06
C THR A 338 -22.69 6.36 -19.72
N ALA A 339 -23.32 5.67 -20.66
CA ALA A 339 -24.61 5.01 -20.43
C ALA A 339 -24.42 3.54 -20.02
N ASP A 340 -23.18 3.05 -20.05
CA ASP A 340 -22.83 1.72 -19.62
C ASP A 340 -22.90 1.63 -18.08
N PRO A 341 -23.17 0.45 -17.52
CA PRO A 341 -23.11 0.23 -16.07
C PRO A 341 -21.67 0.32 -15.50
N VAL A 342 -20.68 0.49 -16.38
CA VAL A 342 -19.25 0.64 -16.14
C VAL A 342 -18.96 2.11 -15.85
N THR A 343 -18.14 2.43 -14.85
CA THR A 343 -17.73 3.81 -14.59
C THR A 343 -16.61 4.20 -15.53
N GLY A 344 -16.73 5.35 -16.19
CA GLY A 344 -15.81 5.78 -17.24
C GLY A 344 -16.34 5.47 -18.63
N GLY A 345 -16.09 6.40 -19.55
CA GLY A 345 -16.66 6.37 -20.90
C GLY A 345 -15.62 6.03 -21.96
N HIS A 346 -16.10 5.96 -23.20
CA HIS A 346 -15.27 5.76 -24.38
C HIS A 346 -15.16 7.06 -25.19
N PRO A 347 -14.44 8.09 -24.69
CA PRO A 347 -14.29 9.35 -25.42
C PRO A 347 -13.56 9.15 -26.77
N ASP A 348 -12.82 8.05 -26.92
CA ASP A 348 -12.17 7.63 -28.16
C ASP A 348 -13.17 7.21 -29.26
N ARG A 349 -14.38 6.76 -28.87
CA ARG A 349 -15.45 6.45 -29.84
C ARG A 349 -16.10 7.73 -30.32
N VAL A 350 -16.10 7.93 -31.64
CA VAL A 350 -16.67 9.11 -32.29
C VAL A 350 -17.72 8.68 -33.30
N PHE A 351 -18.97 9.06 -33.07
CA PHE A 351 -20.05 8.74 -34.00
C PHE A 351 -19.86 9.43 -35.36
N PRO A 352 -20.28 8.79 -36.47
CA PRO A 352 -20.19 9.35 -37.80
C PRO A 352 -20.74 10.78 -37.89
N GLY A 353 -19.95 11.71 -38.46
CA GLY A 353 -20.32 13.11 -38.59
C GLY A 353 -20.15 13.97 -37.33
N LEU A 354 -19.83 13.37 -36.18
CA LEU A 354 -19.47 14.10 -34.97
C LEU A 354 -17.96 14.33 -34.87
N HIS A 355 -17.57 15.10 -33.87
CA HIS A 355 -16.19 15.51 -33.66
C HIS A 355 -15.71 15.22 -32.23
N ARG A 356 -14.40 15.11 -32.06
CA ARG A 356 -13.72 14.94 -30.79
C ARG A 356 -12.52 15.87 -30.70
N ALA A 357 -12.41 16.59 -29.59
CA ALA A 357 -11.20 17.35 -29.26
C ALA A 357 -10.12 16.39 -28.74
N LEU A 358 -8.93 16.51 -29.29
CA LEU A 358 -7.75 15.74 -28.90
C LEU A 358 -6.71 16.65 -28.25
N THR A 359 -5.88 16.07 -27.41
CA THR A 359 -4.72 16.70 -26.79
C THR A 359 -3.45 16.01 -27.26
N ALA A 360 -2.36 16.76 -27.27
CA ALA A 360 -1.02 16.26 -27.54
C ALA A 360 -0.07 16.85 -26.50
N GLY A 361 0.08 16.15 -25.38
CA GLY A 361 1.03 16.52 -24.33
C GLY A 361 2.45 16.25 -24.82
N GLY A 362 3.20 17.30 -25.14
CA GLY A 362 4.60 17.18 -25.54
C GLY A 362 5.44 16.71 -24.35
N HIS A 363 6.34 15.75 -24.57
CA HIS A 363 7.18 15.22 -23.50
C HIS A 363 8.64 15.00 -23.88
N ASP A 364 9.51 15.04 -22.87
CA ASP A 364 10.94 14.77 -22.96
C ASP A 364 11.26 13.26 -22.80
N GLU A 365 12.55 12.91 -22.79
CA GLU A 365 13.04 11.53 -22.65
C GLU A 365 12.72 10.86 -21.30
N THR A 366 12.24 11.65 -20.33
CA THR A 366 11.76 11.17 -19.02
C THR A 366 10.24 11.27 -18.89
N TYR A 367 9.55 11.54 -20.01
CA TYR A 367 8.11 11.74 -20.11
C TYR A 367 7.59 12.96 -19.32
N GLY A 368 8.44 13.90 -18.91
CA GLY A 368 7.98 15.17 -18.36
C GLY A 368 7.60 16.17 -19.43
N PRO A 369 6.95 17.28 -19.05
CA PRO A 369 6.43 18.27 -19.99
C PRO A 369 7.53 18.90 -20.82
N ALA A 370 7.31 18.94 -22.14
CA ALA A 370 8.18 19.60 -23.09
C ALA A 370 7.35 20.43 -24.08
N PRO A 371 7.64 21.74 -24.26
CA PRO A 371 6.83 22.59 -25.11
C PRO A 371 7.00 22.24 -26.59
N GLY A 372 5.89 22.23 -27.31
CA GLY A 372 5.92 22.25 -28.76
C GLY A 372 4.56 22.05 -29.40
N THR A 373 4.16 22.98 -30.26
CA THR A 373 2.92 22.87 -31.03
C THR A 373 3.05 21.80 -32.11
N PRO A 374 2.19 20.76 -32.12
CA PRO A 374 2.24 19.73 -33.14
C PRO A 374 1.56 20.17 -34.44
N ALA A 375 1.98 19.55 -35.55
CA ALA A 375 1.14 19.41 -36.73
C ALA A 375 0.30 18.12 -36.60
N TRP A 376 -0.97 18.21 -36.98
CA TRP A 376 -1.92 17.10 -36.90
C TRP A 376 -2.14 16.46 -38.26
N THR A 377 -2.21 15.13 -38.28
CA THR A 377 -2.56 14.35 -39.47
C THR A 377 -3.48 13.19 -39.09
N VAL A 378 -4.28 12.71 -40.04
CA VAL A 378 -5.19 11.57 -39.83
C VAL A 378 -5.07 10.56 -40.95
N ARG A 379 -5.13 9.28 -40.61
CA ARG A 379 -5.23 8.14 -41.54
C ARG A 379 -6.47 7.31 -41.18
N GLY A 380 -7.03 6.58 -42.14
CA GLY A 380 -8.21 5.73 -41.90
C GLY A 380 -9.57 6.46 -41.94
N GLY A 381 -9.60 7.72 -42.39
CA GLY A 381 -10.80 8.50 -42.65
C GLY A 381 -11.05 9.66 -41.68
N GLY A 382 -11.88 10.62 -42.11
CA GLY A 382 -12.17 11.85 -41.36
C GLY A 382 -11.19 12.98 -41.64
N THR A 383 -11.29 14.05 -40.84
CA THR A 383 -10.41 15.22 -40.91
C THR A 383 -9.97 15.63 -39.50
N VAL A 384 -8.77 16.18 -39.35
CA VAL A 384 -8.32 16.81 -38.11
C VAL A 384 -7.83 18.22 -38.42
N ASP A 385 -8.28 19.20 -37.64
CA ASP A 385 -7.83 20.59 -37.82
C ASP A 385 -6.53 20.88 -37.06
N ARG A 386 -6.00 22.10 -37.24
CA ARG A 386 -4.75 22.54 -36.57
C ARG A 386 -4.85 22.59 -35.04
N HIS A 387 -6.05 22.56 -34.48
CA HIS A 387 -6.32 22.60 -33.04
C HIS A 387 -6.57 21.20 -32.47
N GLY A 388 -6.41 20.13 -33.26
CA GLY A 388 -6.64 18.76 -32.82
C GLY A 388 -8.11 18.38 -32.71
N ARG A 389 -9.01 19.10 -33.38
CA ARG A 389 -10.42 18.69 -33.50
C ARG A 389 -10.55 17.68 -34.63
N TYR A 390 -10.74 16.42 -34.28
CA TYR A 390 -11.03 15.36 -35.23
C TYR A 390 -12.53 15.32 -35.55
N THR A 391 -12.89 15.15 -36.81
CA THR A 391 -14.27 14.93 -37.29
C THR A 391 -14.35 13.58 -37.98
N ALA A 392 -15.21 12.70 -37.49
CA ALA A 392 -15.36 11.35 -38.01
C ALA A 392 -16.05 11.34 -39.39
N PRO A 393 -15.60 10.50 -40.33
CA PRO A 393 -16.28 10.34 -41.61
C PRO A 393 -17.65 9.66 -41.40
N ARG A 394 -18.50 9.70 -42.44
CA ARG A 394 -19.78 8.98 -42.41
C ARG A 394 -19.61 7.45 -42.42
N ALA A 395 -18.51 6.97 -42.98
CA ALA A 395 -18.19 5.55 -43.02
C ALA A 395 -17.72 5.03 -41.65
N ARG A 396 -18.03 3.76 -41.37
CA ARG A 396 -17.48 3.04 -40.22
C ARG A 396 -16.01 2.74 -40.46
N GLY A 397 -15.19 2.76 -39.41
CA GLY A 397 -13.77 2.47 -39.50
C GLY A 397 -13.02 2.80 -38.22
N THR A 398 -11.71 2.74 -38.25
CA THR A 398 -10.85 3.24 -37.18
C THR A 398 -9.89 4.25 -37.79
N ALA A 399 -9.96 5.49 -37.34
CA ALA A 399 -9.01 6.52 -37.72
C ALA A 399 -7.82 6.50 -36.77
N GLU A 400 -6.63 6.77 -37.29
CA GLU A 400 -5.44 7.04 -36.48
C GLU A 400 -5.07 8.51 -36.64
N VAL A 401 -5.16 9.26 -35.55
CA VAL A 401 -4.81 10.68 -35.51
C VAL A 401 -3.43 10.82 -34.88
N THR A 402 -2.53 11.50 -35.59
CA THR A 402 -1.12 11.65 -35.22
C THR A 402 -0.78 13.12 -35.00
N ALA A 403 -0.12 13.41 -33.89
CA ALA A 403 0.54 14.68 -33.60
C ALA A 403 2.04 14.55 -33.87
N ARG A 404 2.65 15.49 -34.59
CA ARG A 404 4.07 15.44 -34.95
C ARG A 404 4.74 16.80 -35.00
N ARG A 405 6.00 16.88 -34.58
CA ARG A 405 6.89 18.02 -34.79
C ARG A 405 8.32 17.53 -34.96
N GLY A 406 8.86 17.64 -36.18
CA GLY A 406 10.17 17.07 -36.50
C GLY A 406 10.19 15.55 -36.30
N ALA A 407 11.11 15.07 -35.44
CA ALA A 407 11.21 13.67 -35.06
C ALA A 407 10.24 13.27 -33.94
N ALA A 408 9.73 14.21 -33.14
CA ALA A 408 8.78 13.93 -32.07
C ALA A 408 7.40 13.65 -32.64
N TRP A 409 6.80 12.54 -32.24
CA TRP A 409 5.45 12.15 -32.69
C TRP A 409 4.72 11.36 -31.62
N GLY A 410 3.40 11.21 -31.81
CA GLY A 410 2.54 10.30 -31.08
C GLY A 410 1.21 10.16 -31.81
N SER A 411 0.47 9.08 -31.56
CA SER A 411 -0.83 8.85 -32.20
C SER A 411 -1.84 8.24 -31.24
N THR A 412 -3.12 8.37 -31.60
CA THR A 412 -4.23 7.68 -30.95
C THR A 412 -5.19 7.15 -32.00
N LYS A 413 -5.89 6.06 -31.67
CA LYS A 413 -6.91 5.45 -32.53
C LYS A 413 -8.31 5.87 -32.08
N LEU A 414 -9.15 6.20 -33.04
CA LEU A 414 -10.52 6.66 -32.82
C LEU A 414 -11.47 5.78 -33.65
N PRO A 415 -12.12 4.78 -33.03
CA PRO A 415 -13.13 3.99 -33.69
C PRO A 415 -14.36 4.85 -34.04
N SER A 416 -14.86 4.71 -35.27
CA SER A 416 -16.16 5.24 -35.71
C SER A 416 -17.16 4.10 -35.90
N SER A 417 -18.08 3.97 -34.94
CA SER A 417 -19.23 3.07 -35.03
C SER A 417 -20.48 3.89 -35.30
N ALA A 418 -21.31 3.53 -36.29
CA ALA A 418 -22.66 4.08 -36.33
C ALA A 418 -23.45 3.62 -35.09
N PRO A 419 -24.43 4.41 -34.63
CA PRO A 419 -25.20 4.05 -33.45
C PRO A 419 -25.73 2.63 -33.59
N SER A 420 -25.57 1.85 -32.52
CA SER A 420 -26.38 0.64 -32.35
C SER A 420 -27.83 1.08 -32.52
N THR A 421 -28.51 0.61 -33.56
CA THR A 421 -29.96 0.65 -33.57
C THR A 421 -30.38 -0.08 -32.30
N ALA A 422 -30.85 0.66 -31.29
CA ALA A 422 -31.51 0.06 -30.15
C ALA A 422 -32.52 -0.93 -30.72
N SER A 423 -32.33 -2.22 -30.41
CA SER A 423 -33.31 -3.24 -30.73
C SER A 423 -34.64 -2.71 -30.23
N THR A 424 -35.57 -2.45 -31.15
CA THR A 424 -36.96 -2.19 -30.82
C THR A 424 -37.39 -3.31 -29.86
N PRO A 425 -37.94 -3.01 -28.68
CA PRO A 425 -38.51 -4.07 -27.86
C PRO A 425 -39.60 -4.72 -28.72
N ALA A 426 -39.44 -5.99 -29.05
CA ALA A 426 -40.54 -6.77 -29.57
C ALA A 426 -41.69 -6.68 -28.57
N PRO A 427 -42.96 -6.51 -29.00
CA PRO A 427 -44.09 -6.50 -28.08
C PRO A 427 -44.28 -7.92 -27.53
N GLY A 428 -43.58 -8.23 -26.45
CA GLY A 428 -43.73 -9.45 -25.67
C GLY A 428 -44.84 -9.28 -24.66
N ALA A 429 -45.96 -9.96 -24.89
CA ALA A 429 -47.03 -10.10 -23.92
C ALA A 429 -46.50 -10.79 -22.65
N SER A 430 -46.51 -10.11 -21.50
CA SER A 430 -46.45 -10.77 -20.20
C SER A 430 -47.67 -10.37 -19.38
N ARG A 431 -48.54 -11.35 -19.14
CA ARG A 431 -49.65 -11.28 -18.19
C ARG A 431 -49.10 -11.08 -16.77
N SER A 432 -49.56 -10.04 -16.10
CA SER A 432 -49.36 -9.81 -14.67
C SER A 432 -50.19 -10.78 -13.83
N PRO A 433 -49.71 -11.29 -12.66
CA PRO A 433 -50.58 -11.79 -11.61
C PRO A 433 -51.08 -10.62 -10.74
N THR A 434 -52.40 -10.58 -10.55
CA THR A 434 -53.15 -9.61 -9.74
C THR A 434 -52.87 -9.78 -8.24
N PRO A 435 -52.76 -8.70 -7.44
CA PRO A 435 -52.77 -8.80 -5.98
C PRO A 435 -54.21 -8.89 -5.42
N PRO A 436 -54.45 -9.50 -4.25
CA PRO A 436 -55.78 -9.65 -3.69
C PRO A 436 -56.31 -8.34 -3.09
N ARG A 437 -57.65 -8.23 -3.15
CA ARG A 437 -58.50 -7.07 -2.88
C ARG A 437 -58.85 -6.96 -1.39
N ALA A 438 -58.75 -5.75 -0.82
CA ALA A 438 -59.30 -5.42 0.49
C ALA A 438 -60.81 -5.02 0.40
N PRO A 439 -61.65 -5.31 1.41
CA PRO A 439 -63.04 -4.87 1.48
C PRO A 439 -63.22 -3.49 2.16
N ALA A 440 -64.27 -2.75 1.77
CA ALA A 440 -64.72 -1.46 2.32
C ALA A 440 -65.89 -1.66 3.33
N SER A 441 -65.92 -1.03 4.51
CA SER A 441 -66.63 0.21 4.96
C SER A 441 -67.15 -0.09 6.40
N ALA A 442 -67.35 0.78 7.40
CA ALA A 442 -67.83 2.18 7.47
C ALA A 442 -67.42 2.90 8.81
N SER A 443 -67.59 4.23 8.85
CA SER A 443 -67.22 5.28 9.86
C SER A 443 -67.99 5.24 11.23
N PRO A 444 -67.91 6.24 12.17
CA PRO A 444 -67.07 7.46 12.30
C PRO A 444 -66.52 7.80 13.74
N ALA A 445 -65.65 8.83 13.84
CA ALA A 445 -65.71 9.97 14.81
C ALA A 445 -64.36 10.43 15.44
N SER A 446 -64.15 11.76 15.36
CA SER A 446 -63.48 12.68 16.30
C SER A 446 -61.94 12.84 16.33
N MET A 447 -61.52 14.10 16.17
CA MET A 447 -60.17 14.71 16.15
C MET A 447 -59.47 14.75 17.55
N PRO A 448 -58.32 15.47 17.80
CA PRO A 448 -57.27 16.06 16.94
C PRO A 448 -55.80 15.80 17.37
N ARG A 449 -54.91 15.90 16.36
CA ARG A 449 -53.63 16.64 16.24
C ARG A 449 -52.58 16.68 17.40
N ALA A 450 -51.37 16.28 17.03
CA ALA A 450 -50.11 16.37 17.76
C ALA A 450 -49.48 17.79 17.78
N ALA A 451 -48.61 18.03 18.77
CA ALA A 451 -47.63 19.12 18.80
C ALA A 451 -46.25 18.62 19.28
N ALA A 452 -45.19 19.20 18.70
CA ALA A 452 -43.77 18.89 18.79
C ALA A 452 -43.11 19.32 20.12
N PRO A 453 -41.89 18.83 20.45
CA PRO A 453 -41.22 19.07 21.74
C PRO A 453 -40.44 20.41 21.79
N PRO A 454 -40.26 21.04 22.97
CA PRO A 454 -39.50 22.27 23.10
C PRO A 454 -38.05 22.06 23.56
N SER A 455 -37.23 23.01 23.12
CA SER A 455 -35.83 23.32 23.47
C SER A 455 -35.66 23.93 24.86
N SER A 456 -34.52 23.64 25.51
CA SER A 456 -34.08 24.18 26.82
C SER A 456 -33.43 25.57 26.75
N PRO A 457 -33.51 26.39 27.81
CA PRO A 457 -32.61 27.52 28.07
C PRO A 457 -31.74 27.30 29.34
N PRO A 458 -30.76 28.20 29.65
CA PRO A 458 -29.69 27.93 30.61
C PRO A 458 -29.78 28.72 31.95
N THR A 459 -28.83 28.41 32.84
CA THR A 459 -28.20 29.19 33.94
C THR A 459 -28.66 29.08 35.42
N SER A 460 -27.64 28.77 36.24
CA SER A 460 -27.28 29.32 37.57
C SER A 460 -27.84 28.73 38.87
N GLY A 461 -26.94 28.55 39.86
CA GLY A 461 -27.23 28.64 41.30
C GLY A 461 -27.09 27.35 42.14
N SER A 462 -25.94 27.14 42.78
CA SER A 462 -25.81 26.43 44.09
C SER A 462 -26.01 27.43 45.24
N PRO A 463 -26.08 27.07 46.56
CA PRO A 463 -25.91 25.78 47.26
C PRO A 463 -27.16 25.46 48.16
N THR A 464 -27.31 24.35 48.90
CA THR A 464 -26.68 23.97 50.18
C THR A 464 -27.25 22.62 50.66
N THR A 465 -26.38 21.75 51.19
CA THR A 465 -26.54 20.78 52.31
C THR A 465 -27.86 20.02 52.53
N THR A 466 -27.82 18.69 52.58
CA THR A 466 -27.84 17.87 53.83
C THR A 466 -27.93 16.35 53.50
N THR A 467 -27.23 15.59 54.33
CA THR A 467 -26.99 14.14 54.47
C THR A 467 -28.15 13.16 54.26
N CYS A 468 -27.86 11.95 53.74
CA CYS A 468 -27.93 10.65 54.45
C CYS A 468 -27.80 9.45 53.48
N SER A 469 -26.85 8.54 53.76
CA SER A 469 -26.83 7.14 53.25
C SER A 469 -27.90 6.30 53.96
N PRO A 470 -28.36 5.17 53.35
CA PRO A 470 -27.70 3.88 53.59
C PRO A 470 -27.62 2.96 52.36
N SER A 471 -26.58 2.10 52.33
CA SER A 471 -26.49 0.86 51.53
C SER A 471 -27.03 -0.34 52.34
N PRO A 472 -27.05 -1.61 51.86
CA PRO A 472 -27.16 -2.18 50.51
C PRO A 472 -28.34 -3.20 50.43
N PRO A 473 -28.46 -4.01 49.36
CA PRO A 473 -28.71 -5.43 49.65
C PRO A 473 -27.86 -6.42 48.82
N THR A 474 -27.46 -7.50 49.49
CA THR A 474 -26.85 -8.74 48.99
C THR A 474 -27.93 -9.85 48.83
N PRO A 475 -27.60 -11.02 48.22
CA PRO A 475 -28.43 -11.68 47.21
C PRO A 475 -29.24 -12.87 47.72
N THR A 476 -30.14 -13.38 46.86
CA THR A 476 -30.88 -14.63 47.03
C THR A 476 -30.50 -15.69 45.99
N ASP A 477 -30.55 -16.93 46.46
CA ASP A 477 -30.09 -18.21 45.89
C ASP A 477 -30.92 -18.80 44.72
N SER A 478 -30.21 -19.43 43.76
CA SER A 478 -30.30 -20.80 43.15
C SER A 478 -31.67 -21.49 42.85
N PRO A 479 -31.79 -22.60 42.04
CA PRO A 479 -30.79 -23.44 41.34
C PRO A 479 -31.15 -23.91 39.88
N SER A 480 -30.33 -24.83 39.34
CA SER A 480 -30.44 -25.69 38.13
C SER A 480 -29.65 -25.18 36.91
N GLY A 481 -28.89 -25.98 36.14
CA GLY A 481 -28.59 -27.40 36.14
C GLY A 481 -28.13 -27.79 34.72
N ARG A 482 -27.04 -28.56 34.63
CA ARG A 482 -26.55 -29.39 33.49
C ARG A 482 -25.68 -28.76 32.38
N ALA A 483 -24.42 -29.19 32.47
CA ALA A 483 -23.69 -30.03 31.50
C ALA A 483 -23.16 -29.40 30.20
N ARG A 484 -21.85 -29.09 30.25
CA ARG A 484 -20.93 -28.96 29.13
C ARG A 484 -20.70 -30.31 28.45
N ARG A 485 -20.75 -30.36 27.12
CA ARG A 485 -20.13 -31.41 26.29
C ARG A 485 -19.07 -30.77 25.40
N ALA A 486 -17.82 -31.17 25.64
CA ALA A 486 -16.69 -30.93 24.76
C ALA A 486 -16.80 -31.84 23.53
N TRP A 487 -16.56 -31.28 22.35
CA TRP A 487 -16.31 -32.05 21.13
C TRP A 487 -14.80 -32.15 20.90
N ARG A 488 -14.33 -33.40 20.86
CA ARG A 488 -13.00 -33.81 20.39
C ARG A 488 -13.03 -33.93 18.86
N ALA A 489 -11.92 -33.55 18.22
CA ALA A 489 -11.51 -33.99 16.89
C ALA A 489 -9.99 -34.29 16.92
N PRO A 490 -9.46 -35.14 16.01
CA PRO A 490 -8.58 -36.25 16.41
C PRO A 490 -7.08 -36.04 16.15
N SER A 491 -6.27 -36.80 16.90
CA SER A 491 -4.83 -36.97 16.72
C SER A 491 -4.48 -37.73 15.43
N PRO A 492 -3.41 -37.35 14.69
CA PRO A 492 -2.77 -38.25 13.73
C PRO A 492 -1.69 -39.12 14.41
N ARG A 493 -1.66 -40.37 13.97
CA ARG A 493 -0.75 -41.44 14.39
C ARG A 493 0.71 -41.13 14.01
N ARG A 494 1.64 -41.51 14.90
CA ARG A 494 3.08 -41.72 14.61
C ARG A 494 3.31 -43.11 14.04
N SER A 495 4.27 -43.24 13.11
CA SER A 495 5.39 -44.22 13.06
C SER A 495 6.11 -44.11 11.68
N PRO A 496 7.36 -44.59 11.49
CA PRO A 496 8.58 -44.16 12.16
C PRO A 496 9.76 -43.87 11.19
N GLY A 497 10.76 -43.11 11.66
CA GLY A 497 12.19 -43.40 11.48
C GLY A 497 12.87 -43.17 10.12
N THR A 498 13.61 -42.07 10.00
CA THR A 498 14.95 -42.06 9.38
C THR A 498 15.79 -40.98 10.09
N PRO A 499 16.95 -41.30 10.70
CA PRO A 499 17.73 -40.32 11.44
C PRO A 499 18.58 -39.44 10.50
N PRO A 500 18.80 -38.15 10.80
CA PRO A 500 19.75 -37.31 10.08
C PRO A 500 21.21 -37.61 10.53
N PRO A 501 22.21 -37.41 9.65
CA PRO A 501 23.60 -37.68 9.98
C PRO A 501 24.15 -36.66 11.00
N SER A 502 24.94 -37.16 11.94
CA SER A 502 25.61 -36.41 13.01
C SER A 502 26.71 -35.47 12.48
N PRO A 503 26.93 -34.31 13.12
CA PRO A 503 28.02 -33.40 12.77
C PRO A 503 29.36 -33.85 13.38
N SER A 504 30.44 -33.76 12.60
CA SER A 504 31.82 -34.01 13.04
C SER A 504 32.34 -32.88 13.97
N PRO A 505 33.23 -33.19 14.93
CA PRO A 505 33.67 -32.25 15.98
C PRO A 505 34.77 -31.28 15.52
N PRO A 506 35.00 -30.17 16.27
CA PRO A 506 35.96 -29.14 15.89
C PRO A 506 37.39 -29.54 16.23
N GLY A 507 38.31 -29.29 15.29
CA GLY A 507 39.75 -29.38 15.48
C GLY A 507 40.41 -28.01 15.61
N SER A 508 41.18 -27.82 16.68
CA SER A 508 42.24 -26.82 16.86
C SER A 508 43.21 -27.43 17.87
N PRO A 509 44.55 -27.27 17.77
CA PRO A 509 45.16 -25.99 18.16
C PRO A 509 46.55 -25.62 17.54
N THR A 510 47.06 -24.44 17.92
CA THR A 510 48.46 -23.91 17.85
C THR A 510 48.96 -23.48 16.45
N GLY A 511 49.49 -22.29 16.13
CA GLY A 511 50.16 -21.14 16.79
C GLY A 511 51.33 -20.72 15.83
N PRO A 512 52.10 -19.62 15.99
CA PRO A 512 51.86 -18.27 16.52
C PRO A 512 52.05 -17.15 15.44
N SER A 513 51.81 -15.91 15.88
CA SER A 513 52.09 -14.64 15.18
C SER A 513 53.59 -14.42 14.87
N PRO A 514 53.93 -13.50 13.94
CA PRO A 514 54.61 -12.30 14.43
C PRO A 514 54.16 -10.98 13.78
N ALA A 515 54.42 -9.92 14.54
CA ALA A 515 54.28 -8.52 14.22
C ALA A 515 55.34 -8.00 13.22
N SER A 516 55.01 -6.91 12.51
CA SER A 516 55.84 -5.70 12.26
C SER A 516 55.29 -4.94 11.05
N THR A 517 54.67 -3.77 11.25
CA THR A 517 55.27 -2.44 11.00
C THR A 517 56.09 -2.34 9.71
N THR A 518 55.56 -1.66 8.68
CA THR A 518 56.15 -0.45 8.05
C THR A 518 55.40 -0.06 6.75
N ARG A 519 54.87 1.16 6.71
CA ARG A 519 54.85 2.06 5.53
C ARG A 519 56.17 2.88 5.60
N PRO A 520 56.72 3.51 4.53
CA PRO A 520 55.98 4.33 3.56
C PRO A 520 56.59 4.38 2.12
N THR A 521 56.06 5.33 1.31
CA THR A 521 56.52 5.81 -0.01
C THR A 521 56.10 4.93 -1.19
N GLY A 522 55.65 5.41 -2.35
CA GLY A 522 55.48 6.74 -2.91
C GLY A 522 55.23 6.59 -4.42
N ARG A 523 54.61 7.61 -5.05
CA ARG A 523 54.45 7.87 -6.50
C ARG A 523 53.31 7.18 -7.29
N SER A 524 52.28 8.00 -7.55
CA SER A 524 51.99 8.60 -8.87
C SER A 524 52.15 7.73 -10.13
N ALA A 525 51.02 7.34 -10.74
CA ALA A 525 50.81 7.41 -12.20
C ALA A 525 49.31 7.46 -12.52
N ARG A 526 48.90 8.43 -13.35
CA ARG A 526 47.55 8.59 -13.95
C ARG A 526 47.54 7.96 -15.37
N PRO A 527 46.36 7.83 -16.03
CA PRO A 527 45.94 6.59 -16.70
C PRO A 527 46.15 6.57 -18.22
N ALA A 528 46.15 5.36 -18.79
CA ALA A 528 46.04 5.12 -20.23
C ALA A 528 44.55 5.02 -20.69
N PRO A 529 44.22 5.46 -21.92
CA PRO A 529 42.84 5.56 -22.40
C PRO A 529 42.33 4.24 -23.04
N PRO A 530 41.00 3.99 -23.06
CA PRO A 530 40.44 2.84 -23.76
C PRO A 530 40.26 3.09 -25.26
N VAL A 531 40.59 2.05 -26.02
CA VAL A 531 40.48 1.90 -27.47
C VAL A 531 39.01 1.83 -27.91
N ARG A 532 38.67 2.53 -29.00
CA ARG A 532 37.37 2.50 -29.69
C ARG A 532 37.25 1.26 -30.59
N SER A 533 36.11 0.57 -30.51
CA SER A 533 35.65 -0.39 -31.54
C SER A 533 34.43 0.18 -32.29
N PRO A 534 34.34 0.05 -33.62
CA PRO A 534 33.25 0.59 -34.45
C PRO A 534 32.03 -0.36 -34.57
N PRO A 535 30.89 0.11 -35.12
CA PRO A 535 29.58 -0.52 -34.95
C PRO A 535 29.27 -1.60 -35.99
N PHE A 536 28.60 -2.67 -35.56
CA PHE A 536 28.04 -3.68 -36.45
C PHE A 536 26.69 -3.21 -37.04
N ARG A 537 26.63 -3.20 -38.37
CA ARG A 537 25.42 -3.02 -39.17
C ARG A 537 24.66 -4.35 -39.31
N THR A 538 23.36 -4.19 -39.40
CA THR A 538 22.30 -5.11 -39.83
C THR A 538 22.63 -5.92 -41.09
N ALA A 539 22.25 -7.20 -41.10
CA ALA A 539 22.00 -7.96 -42.32
C ALA A 539 20.78 -8.89 -42.14
N THR A 540 19.75 -8.59 -42.91
CA THR A 540 18.58 -9.38 -43.26
C THR A 540 18.98 -10.66 -43.99
N THR A 541 18.38 -11.82 -43.68
CA THR A 541 18.01 -12.87 -44.66
C THR A 541 17.23 -14.00 -43.97
N ALA A 542 15.97 -14.16 -44.36
CA ALA A 542 15.33 -15.47 -44.58
C ALA A 542 15.33 -15.68 -46.11
N PRO A 543 15.36 -16.92 -46.66
CA PRO A 543 14.19 -17.82 -46.64
C PRO A 543 14.52 -19.33 -46.61
N GLY A 544 13.49 -20.18 -46.49
CA GLY A 544 13.54 -21.56 -47.03
C GLY A 544 12.84 -22.62 -46.19
N CYS A 545 11.73 -23.14 -46.71
CA CYS A 545 10.94 -24.26 -46.21
C CYS A 545 11.71 -25.58 -46.11
N ALA A 546 11.34 -26.40 -45.12
CA ALA A 546 10.97 -27.81 -45.25
C ALA A 546 10.04 -28.16 -44.08
#